data_AF-A0A3A4X3P5-F1
#
_entry.id   AF-A0A3A4X3P5-F1
#
_cell.length_a   1.000
_cell.length_b   1.000
_cell.length_c   1.000
_cell.angle_alpha   90.00
_cell.angle_beta   90.00
_cell.angle_gamma   90.00
#
_symmetry.space_group_name_H-M   'P 1'
#
loop_
_entity.id
_entity.type
_entity.pdbx_description
1 polymer ?
#
loop_
_entity_poly.entity_id
_entity_poly.type
_entity_poly.pdbx_seq_one_letter_code
_entity_poly.pdbx_strand_id
1 'polypeptide(L)'
;MENTFLPQSYEPPVSGGKYFKLTDGENRFRVLSSAIVGWLDWDDKTPVRTKEQPEAPIDPSKPAKHFWAFVVWDYKGEAVKILEVTQVGIRNAIMNLVKSADWGDPKNYDIIVTRKGKALDTEYSVAPVPPRPLDQAIVELYQSMNIDLNKLYENGDPFAGAPVTAEQIAKEQAEIDREKTGGIDVNQVPMG
;
A
#
# COMPACT_ATOMS: atom_id res chain seq x y z
N MET A 1 -40.24 -22.17 -17.93
CA MET A 1 -40.25 -21.39 -16.69
C MET A 1 -38.81 -21.05 -16.41
N GLU A 2 -38.43 -19.79 -16.59
CA GLU A 2 -37.07 -19.34 -16.28
C GLU A 2 -36.91 -19.26 -14.76
N ASN A 3 -35.84 -19.86 -14.25
CA ASN A 3 -35.58 -19.93 -12.82
C ASN A 3 -34.92 -18.62 -12.37
N THR A 4 -35.72 -17.65 -11.96
CA THR A 4 -35.31 -16.30 -11.51
C THR A 4 -34.85 -16.28 -10.04
N PHE A 5 -34.04 -17.26 -9.63
CA PHE A 5 -33.58 -17.31 -8.24
C PHE A 5 -32.67 -16.14 -7.87
N LEU A 6 -31.88 -15.61 -8.82
CA LEU A 6 -31.01 -14.45 -8.62
C LEU A 6 -31.02 -13.51 -9.85
N PRO A 7 -30.84 -12.19 -9.65
CA PRO A 7 -30.67 -11.23 -10.74
C PRO A 7 -29.48 -11.59 -11.65
N GLN A 8 -29.57 -11.24 -12.94
CA GLN A 8 -28.45 -11.43 -13.89
C GLN A 8 -27.16 -10.68 -13.48
N SER A 9 -27.29 -9.66 -12.62
CA SER A 9 -26.20 -8.86 -12.08
C SER A 9 -25.80 -9.25 -10.65
N TYR A 10 -26.22 -10.41 -10.15
CA TYR A 10 -25.82 -10.85 -8.81
C TYR A 10 -24.37 -11.33 -8.82
N GLU A 11 -23.48 -10.54 -8.22
CA GLU A 11 -22.16 -10.98 -7.82
C GLU A 11 -22.18 -11.29 -6.31
N PRO A 12 -21.84 -12.52 -5.87
CA PRO A 12 -21.67 -12.80 -4.46
C PRO A 12 -20.58 -11.89 -3.88
N PRO A 13 -20.71 -11.41 -2.63
CA PRO A 13 -19.72 -10.53 -2.04
C PRO A 13 -18.35 -11.22 -2.04
N VAL A 14 -17.37 -10.60 -2.69
CA VAL A 14 -15.98 -11.08 -2.70
C VAL A 14 -15.49 -11.04 -1.24
N SER A 15 -15.31 -12.22 -0.64
CA SER A 15 -15.01 -12.36 0.80
C SER A 15 -13.57 -11.99 1.20
N GLY A 16 -12.87 -11.21 0.38
CA GLY A 16 -11.55 -10.66 0.67
C GLY A 16 -11.62 -9.14 0.71
N GLY A 17 -11.54 -8.55 1.90
CA GLY A 17 -11.58 -7.08 2.03
C GLY A 17 -10.41 -6.39 1.32
N LYS A 18 -10.65 -5.17 0.81
CA LYS A 18 -9.66 -4.28 0.17
C LYS A 18 -8.48 -3.87 1.07
N TYR A 19 -8.60 -4.12 2.38
CA TYR A 19 -7.63 -3.73 3.39
C TYR A 19 -6.95 -4.95 4.00
N PHE A 20 -5.62 -4.93 4.05
CA PHE A 20 -4.81 -5.93 4.71
C PHE A 20 -4.90 -5.75 6.22
N LYS A 21 -5.32 -6.81 6.93
CA LYS A 21 -5.44 -6.80 8.40
C LYS A 21 -4.40 -7.73 8.99
N LEU A 22 -3.59 -7.22 9.92
CA LEU A 22 -2.65 -8.03 10.69
C LEU A 22 -3.41 -8.97 11.64
N THR A 23 -3.37 -10.26 11.32
CA THR A 23 -3.94 -11.35 12.11
C THR A 23 -2.91 -11.98 13.03
N ASP A 24 -3.34 -12.76 14.02
CA ASP A 24 -2.44 -13.47 14.91
C ASP A 24 -1.57 -14.46 14.10
N GLY A 25 -0.29 -14.56 14.45
CA GLY A 25 0.69 -15.33 13.71
C GLY A 25 1.39 -14.51 12.62
N GLU A 26 1.86 -15.19 11.58
CA GLU A 26 2.66 -14.59 10.51
C GLU A 26 1.78 -13.93 9.45
N ASN A 27 2.12 -12.69 9.11
CA ASN A 27 1.49 -11.91 8.05
C ASN A 27 2.57 -11.53 7.04
N ARG A 28 2.64 -12.28 5.94
CA ARG A 28 3.61 -12.05 4.88
C ARG A 28 3.00 -11.21 3.76
N PHE A 29 3.71 -10.16 3.35
CA PHE A 29 3.29 -9.30 2.24
C PHE A 29 4.50 -8.73 1.49
N ARG A 30 4.25 -8.25 0.25
CA ARG A 30 5.20 -7.44 -0.54
C ARG A 30 4.67 -6.02 -0.64
N VAL A 31 5.50 -5.01 -0.43
CA VAL A 31 5.11 -3.61 -0.68
C VAL A 31 5.10 -3.35 -2.19
N LEU A 32 4.05 -2.70 -2.69
CA LEU A 32 3.86 -2.42 -4.11
C LEU A 32 3.93 -0.92 -4.44
N SER A 33 3.59 -0.05 -3.48
CA SER A 33 3.59 1.40 -3.67
C SER A 33 4.49 2.12 -2.67
N SER A 34 4.80 3.39 -2.95
CA SER A 34 5.26 4.32 -1.92
C SER A 34 4.17 4.51 -0.85
N ALA A 35 4.59 4.81 0.38
CA ALA A 35 3.67 5.09 1.47
C ALA A 35 3.19 6.53 1.44
N ILE A 36 1.91 6.74 1.72
CA ILE A 36 1.40 8.01 2.23
C ILE A 36 1.56 8.03 3.75
N VAL A 37 1.77 9.23 4.31
CA VAL A 37 2.00 9.42 5.74
C VAL A 37 1.12 10.53 6.28
N GLY A 38 0.73 10.45 7.54
CA GLY A 38 -0.09 11.49 8.16
C GLY A 38 -0.56 11.08 9.54
N TRP A 39 -1.69 11.65 9.94
CA TRP A 39 -2.29 11.45 11.25
C TRP A 39 -3.70 10.90 11.10
N LEU A 40 -4.00 9.88 11.91
CA LEU A 40 -5.28 9.21 11.98
C LEU A 40 -5.94 9.54 13.30
N ASP A 41 -7.15 10.05 13.21
CA ASP A 41 -8.07 10.27 14.32
C ASP A 41 -9.41 9.57 14.04
N TRP A 42 -10.34 9.67 14.99
CA TRP A 42 -11.66 9.07 14.89
C TRP A 42 -12.74 10.11 15.18
N ASP A 43 -13.67 10.28 14.25
CA ASP A 43 -14.93 10.96 14.47
C ASP A 43 -16.01 9.89 14.69
N ASP A 44 -16.28 9.59 15.97
CA ASP A 44 -17.08 8.43 16.42
C ASP A 44 -16.57 7.09 15.84
N LYS A 45 -17.17 6.60 14.76
CA LYS A 45 -16.82 5.35 14.07
C LYS A 45 -16.15 5.56 12.72
N THR A 46 -15.93 6.81 12.34
CA THR A 46 -15.35 7.18 11.06
C THR A 46 -13.89 7.55 11.26
N PRO A 47 -12.94 6.84 10.61
CA PRO A 47 -11.55 7.28 10.64
C PRO A 47 -11.43 8.60 9.89
N VAL A 48 -10.69 9.56 10.45
CA VAL A 48 -10.36 10.82 9.79
C VAL A 48 -8.84 10.88 9.64
N ARG A 49 -8.37 11.12 8.42
CA ARG A 49 -6.94 11.16 8.11
C ARG A 49 -6.53 12.53 7.62
N THR A 50 -5.47 13.08 8.19
CA THR A 50 -4.92 14.37 7.81
C THR A 50 -3.44 14.22 7.45
N LYS A 51 -2.94 15.09 6.57
CA LYS A 51 -1.51 15.13 6.22
C LYS A 51 -0.68 15.68 7.39
N GLU A 52 -1.16 16.78 7.95
CA GLU A 52 -0.53 17.46 9.09
C GLU A 52 -1.07 16.96 10.42
N GLN A 53 -0.25 17.11 11.47
CA GLN A 53 -0.68 16.82 12.84
C GLN A 53 -1.79 17.80 13.23
N PRO A 54 -2.97 17.33 13.65
CA PRO A 54 -4.02 18.22 14.10
C PRO A 54 -3.60 18.91 15.42
N GLU A 55 -3.96 20.19 15.58
CA GLU A 55 -3.66 20.97 16.79
C GLU A 55 -4.32 20.38 18.05
N ALA A 56 -5.50 19.77 17.86
CA ALA A 56 -6.23 19.05 18.89
C ALA A 56 -6.85 17.77 18.29
N PRO A 57 -6.94 16.68 19.06
CA PRO A 57 -7.59 15.47 18.58
C PRO A 57 -9.09 15.68 18.38
N ILE A 58 -9.66 15.00 17.38
CA ILE A 58 -11.09 14.96 17.11
C ILE A 58 -11.78 14.10 18.19
N ASP A 59 -11.23 12.92 18.48
CA ASP A 59 -11.64 12.12 19.65
C ASP A 59 -10.90 12.65 20.91
N PRO A 60 -11.57 13.38 21.82
CA PRO A 60 -10.90 13.94 22.99
C PRO A 60 -10.37 12.85 23.95
N SER A 61 -10.80 11.59 23.80
CA SER A 61 -10.36 10.48 24.64
C SER A 61 -9.02 9.87 24.19
N LYS A 62 -8.58 10.13 22.96
CA LYS A 62 -7.39 9.51 22.37
C LYS A 62 -6.60 10.51 21.52
N PRO A 63 -5.27 10.52 21.62
CA PRO A 63 -4.48 11.34 20.70
C PRO A 63 -4.54 10.78 19.27
N ALA A 64 -4.52 11.67 18.28
CA ALA A 64 -4.30 11.32 16.89
C ALA A 64 -3.01 10.49 16.74
N LYS A 65 -3.04 9.47 15.89
CA LYS A 65 -1.93 8.53 15.69
C LYS A 65 -1.26 8.80 14.36
N HIS A 66 0.05 8.93 14.36
CA HIS A 66 0.79 8.90 13.09
C HIS A 66 0.55 7.55 12.39
N PHE A 67 0.24 7.57 11.10
CA PHE A 67 -0.02 6.39 10.29
C PHE A 67 0.78 6.43 8.99
N TRP A 68 1.09 5.23 8.48
CA TRP A 68 1.51 5.01 7.10
C TRP A 68 0.45 4.18 6.40
N ALA A 69 0.17 4.45 5.13
CA ALA A 69 -0.63 3.58 4.29
C ALA A 69 0.06 3.34 2.95
N PHE A 70 0.08 2.09 2.49
CA PHE A 70 0.69 1.69 1.22
C PHE A 70 0.01 0.44 0.67
N VAL A 71 0.13 0.25 -0.64
CA VAL A 71 -0.39 -0.93 -1.34
C VAL A 71 0.56 -2.10 -1.11
N VAL A 72 -0.01 -3.28 -0.87
CA VAL A 72 0.70 -4.53 -0.65
C VAL A 72 0.08 -5.69 -1.43
N TRP A 73 0.90 -6.68 -1.76
CA TRP A 73 0.43 -8.01 -2.12
C TRP A 73 0.25 -8.86 -0.87
N ASP A 74 -0.99 -9.32 -0.64
CA ASP A 74 -1.32 -10.29 0.41
C ASP A 74 -1.07 -11.71 -0.09
N TYR A 75 -0.01 -12.38 0.39
CA TYR A 75 0.28 -13.75 -0.04
C TYR A 75 -0.76 -14.76 0.44
N LYS A 76 -1.44 -14.51 1.57
CA LYS A 76 -2.46 -15.43 2.09
C LYS A 76 -3.80 -15.23 1.38
N GLY A 77 -4.11 -13.98 1.05
CA GLY A 77 -5.33 -13.61 0.34
C GLY A 77 -5.21 -13.60 -1.18
N GLU A 78 -4.02 -13.80 -1.73
CA GLU A 78 -3.68 -13.70 -3.15
C GLU A 78 -4.29 -12.46 -3.82
N ALA A 79 -4.14 -11.31 -3.18
CA ALA A 79 -4.78 -10.07 -3.62
C ALA A 79 -3.96 -8.83 -3.30
N VAL A 80 -4.10 -7.81 -4.15
CA VAL A 80 -3.63 -6.45 -3.91
C VAL A 80 -4.54 -5.80 -2.86
N LYS A 81 -3.96 -5.29 -1.77
CA LYS A 81 -4.68 -4.67 -0.65
C LYS A 81 -3.94 -3.43 -0.16
N ILE A 82 -4.62 -2.58 0.62
CA ILE A 82 -3.99 -1.48 1.35
C ILE A 82 -3.66 -1.92 2.77
N LEU A 83 -2.41 -1.73 3.19
CA LEU A 83 -1.98 -1.89 4.57
C LEU A 83 -1.83 -0.51 5.22
N GLU A 84 -2.59 -0.27 6.28
CA GLU A 84 -2.45 0.91 7.16
C GLU A 84 -1.77 0.51 8.47
N VAL A 85 -0.71 1.23 8.85
CA VAL A 85 0.11 0.94 10.03
C VAL A 85 0.16 2.13 10.98
N THR A 86 -0.49 1.97 12.14
CA THR A 86 -0.45 2.96 13.23
C THR A 86 0.52 2.58 14.36
N GLN A 87 1.02 1.34 14.36
CA GLN A 87 1.93 0.82 15.38
C GLN A 87 3.35 1.37 15.16
N VAL A 88 3.85 2.13 16.13
CA VAL A 88 5.19 2.73 16.09
C VAL A 88 6.28 1.67 15.90
N GLY A 89 6.19 0.53 16.58
CA GLY A 89 7.17 -0.56 16.48
C GLY A 89 7.32 -1.11 15.05
N ILE A 90 6.21 -1.35 14.35
CA ILE A 90 6.23 -1.81 12.96
C ILE A 90 6.85 -0.74 12.06
N ARG A 91 6.42 0.53 12.19
CA ARG A 91 6.98 1.62 11.38
C ARG A 91 8.47 1.80 11.59
N ASN A 92 8.94 1.76 12.84
CA ASN A 92 10.37 1.88 13.15
C ASN A 92 11.17 0.73 12.56
N ALA A 93 10.66 -0.51 12.64
CA ALA A 93 11.32 -1.66 12.04
C ALA A 93 11.40 -1.53 10.51
N ILE A 94 10.31 -1.15 9.83
CA ILE A 94 10.32 -0.91 8.38
C ILE A 94 11.27 0.23 8.01
N MET A 95 11.26 1.34 8.76
CA MET A 95 12.18 2.46 8.55
C MET A 95 13.65 2.03 8.68
N ASN A 96 13.96 1.15 9.63
CA ASN A 96 15.32 0.63 9.79
C ASN A 96 15.74 -0.25 8.61
N LEU A 97 14.82 -1.02 8.03
CA LEU A 97 15.07 -1.77 6.81
C LEU A 97 15.33 -0.84 5.62
N VAL A 98 14.53 0.24 5.47
CA VAL A 98 14.73 1.27 4.44
C VAL A 98 16.12 1.92 4.53
N LYS A 99 16.61 2.14 5.74
CA LYS A 99 17.94 2.74 6.00
C LYS A 99 19.09 1.75 5.92
N SER A 100 18.81 0.44 5.85
CA SER A 100 19.84 -0.59 5.78
C SER A 100 20.42 -0.66 4.37
N ALA A 101 21.75 -0.73 4.27
CA ALA A 101 22.44 -0.93 2.99
C ALA A 101 22.15 -2.29 2.35
N ASP A 102 21.84 -3.31 3.16
CA ASP A 102 21.57 -4.67 2.68
C ASP A 102 20.14 -4.84 2.15
N TRP A 103 19.19 -4.07 2.68
CA TRP A 103 17.76 -4.20 2.37
C TRP A 103 17.22 -3.06 1.51
N GLY A 104 17.36 -1.82 1.97
CA GLY A 104 16.89 -0.64 1.24
C GLY A 104 15.38 -0.66 0.96
N ASP A 105 15.00 -0.45 -0.31
CA ASP A 105 13.61 -0.27 -0.72
C ASP A 105 12.73 -1.53 -0.47
N PRO A 106 11.68 -1.45 0.37
CA PRO A 106 10.81 -2.58 0.73
C PRO A 106 9.97 -3.13 -0.42
N LYS A 107 9.97 -2.47 -1.59
CA LYS A 107 9.38 -3.05 -2.82
C LYS A 107 10.21 -4.20 -3.40
N ASN A 108 11.47 -4.36 -2.97
CA ASN A 108 12.38 -5.37 -3.52
C ASN A 108 12.38 -6.71 -2.73
N TYR A 109 11.68 -6.77 -1.61
CA TYR A 109 11.66 -7.95 -0.75
C TYR A 109 10.32 -8.12 -0.03
N ASP A 110 10.04 -9.33 0.46
CA ASP A 110 8.85 -9.57 1.26
C ASP A 110 9.12 -9.22 2.73
N ILE A 111 8.09 -8.76 3.43
CA ILE A 111 8.13 -8.50 4.87
C ILE A 111 7.19 -9.47 5.56
N ILE A 112 7.64 -10.05 6.66
CA ILE A 112 6.83 -10.85 7.57
C ILE A 112 6.64 -10.04 8.85
N VAL A 113 5.37 -9.75 9.17
CA VAL A 113 4.98 -9.22 10.47
C VAL A 113 4.34 -10.34 11.27
N THR A 114 5.00 -10.75 12.36
CA THR A 114 4.43 -11.73 13.29
C THR A 114 3.75 -10.99 14.43
N ARG A 115 2.46 -11.20 14.58
CA ARG A 115 1.66 -10.65 15.69
C ARG A 115 1.42 -11.75 16.73
N LYS A 116 1.74 -11.47 18.00
CA LYS A 116 1.49 -12.38 19.12
C LYS A 116 0.75 -11.65 20.24
N GLY A 117 0.08 -12.42 21.10
CA GLY A 117 -0.64 -11.90 22.26
C GLY A 117 -2.01 -11.28 21.91
N LYS A 118 -2.68 -10.76 22.93
CA LYS A 118 -4.05 -10.20 22.83
C LYS A 118 -4.14 -8.88 23.57
N ALA A 119 -4.95 -7.97 23.05
CA ALA A 119 -5.21 -6.67 23.66
C ALA A 119 -3.91 -5.92 24.03
N LEU A 120 -3.67 -5.67 25.32
CA LEU A 120 -2.52 -4.92 25.82
C LEU A 120 -1.19 -5.69 25.69
N ASP A 121 -1.24 -7.02 25.58
CA ASP A 121 -0.06 -7.87 25.44
C ASP A 121 0.27 -8.15 23.96
N THR A 122 -0.19 -7.30 23.05
CA THR A 122 0.06 -7.49 21.61
C THR A 122 1.48 -7.08 21.25
N GLU A 123 2.29 -8.04 20.82
CA GLU A 123 3.64 -7.84 20.33
C GLU A 123 3.70 -8.00 18.81
N TYR A 124 4.56 -7.20 18.18
CA TYR A 124 4.84 -7.28 16.75
C TYR A 124 6.34 -7.46 16.53
N SER A 125 6.72 -8.50 15.80
CA SER A 125 8.06 -8.63 15.23
C SER A 125 8.00 -8.47 13.71
N VAL A 126 9.00 -7.80 13.15
CA VAL A 126 9.10 -7.54 11.71
C VAL A 126 10.40 -8.16 11.22
N ALA A 127 10.32 -9.02 10.21
CA ALA A 127 11.47 -9.67 9.61
C ALA A 127 11.42 -9.50 8.07
N PRO A 128 12.51 -9.06 7.43
CA PRO A 128 12.62 -9.08 5.98
C PRO A 128 12.93 -10.50 5.48
N VAL A 129 12.48 -10.81 4.26
CA VAL A 129 12.80 -12.05 3.54
C VAL A 129 13.80 -11.72 2.43
N PRO A 130 14.86 -12.51 2.17
CA PRO A 130 15.89 -12.19 1.17
C PRO A 130 15.32 -11.64 -0.15
N PRO A 131 15.92 -10.58 -0.73
CA PRO A 131 15.37 -9.92 -1.90
C PRO A 131 15.20 -10.89 -3.06
N ARG A 132 14.04 -10.79 -3.72
CA ARG A 132 13.69 -11.65 -4.85
C ARG A 132 12.78 -10.88 -5.80
N PRO A 133 12.90 -11.11 -7.12
CA PRO A 133 11.99 -10.55 -8.11
C PRO A 133 10.54 -10.83 -7.72
N LEU A 134 9.68 -9.82 -7.91
CA LEU A 134 8.25 -9.99 -7.76
C LEU A 134 7.72 -10.76 -8.98
N ASP A 135 6.71 -11.61 -8.76
CA ASP A 135 6.05 -12.32 -9.85
C ASP A 135 5.45 -11.31 -10.84
N GLN A 136 5.70 -11.51 -12.13
CA GLN A 136 5.26 -10.63 -13.19
C GLN A 136 3.72 -10.52 -13.23
N ALA A 137 2.98 -11.58 -12.89
CA ALA A 137 1.52 -11.54 -12.83
C ALA A 137 1.02 -10.59 -11.74
N ILE A 138 1.75 -10.47 -10.61
CA ILE A 138 1.40 -9.53 -9.54
C ILE A 138 1.68 -8.09 -10.00
N VAL A 139 2.78 -7.87 -10.72
CA VAL A 139 3.12 -6.56 -11.28
C VAL A 139 2.04 -6.09 -12.25
N GLU A 140 1.66 -6.93 -13.20
CA GLU A 140 0.62 -6.63 -14.20
C GLU A 140 -0.75 -6.38 -13.55
N LEU A 141 -1.13 -7.22 -12.58
CA LEU A 141 -2.36 -7.01 -11.82
C LEU A 141 -2.36 -5.64 -11.13
N TYR A 142 -1.29 -5.30 -10.41
CA TYR A 142 -1.19 -4.02 -9.73
C TYR A 142 -1.22 -2.84 -10.71
N GLN A 143 -0.51 -2.92 -11.83
CA GLN A 143 -0.49 -1.87 -12.85
C GLN A 143 -1.84 -1.67 -13.54
N SER A 144 -2.65 -2.73 -13.67
CA SER A 144 -4.02 -2.61 -14.18
C SER A 144 -4.99 -1.95 -13.20
N MET A 145 -4.63 -1.83 -11.92
CA MET A 145 -5.47 -1.22 -10.90
C MET A 145 -5.21 0.27 -10.78
N ASN A 146 -6.28 1.05 -10.70
CA ASN A 146 -6.20 2.48 -10.40
C ASN A 146 -6.43 2.71 -8.90
N ILE A 147 -5.34 2.67 -8.13
CA ILE A 147 -5.38 2.84 -6.67
C ILE A 147 -4.84 4.21 -6.29
N ASP A 148 -5.71 5.10 -5.82
CA ASP A 148 -5.34 6.42 -5.31
C ASP A 148 -5.40 6.47 -3.78
N LEU A 149 -4.23 6.34 -3.15
CA LEU A 149 -4.12 6.40 -1.69
C LEU A 149 -4.53 7.76 -1.12
N ASN A 150 -4.48 8.87 -1.88
CA ASN A 150 -4.87 10.18 -1.36
C ASN A 150 -6.36 10.25 -1.00
N LYS A 151 -7.19 9.38 -1.60
CA LYS A 151 -8.60 9.23 -1.24
C LYS A 151 -8.81 8.89 0.24
N LEU A 152 -7.80 8.30 0.89
CA LEU A 152 -7.85 8.05 2.33
C LEU A 152 -7.93 9.35 3.17
N TYR A 153 -7.32 10.46 2.72
CA TYR A 153 -7.45 11.76 3.39
C TYR A 153 -8.83 12.40 3.19
N GLU A 154 -9.53 12.01 2.12
CA GLU A 154 -10.85 12.51 1.76
C GLU A 154 -11.98 11.57 2.25
N ASN A 155 -11.63 10.49 2.95
CA ASN A 155 -12.53 9.39 3.29
C ASN A 155 -13.26 8.76 2.08
N GLY A 156 -12.66 8.89 0.89
CA GLY A 156 -13.12 8.24 -0.34
C GLY A 156 -12.63 6.79 -0.46
N ASP A 157 -13.11 6.08 -1.49
CA ASP A 157 -12.65 4.73 -1.81
C ASP A 157 -11.39 4.80 -2.70
N PRO A 158 -10.23 4.33 -2.22
CA PRO A 158 -8.97 4.34 -2.99
C PRO A 158 -9.02 3.49 -4.26
N PHE A 159 -9.96 2.56 -4.36
CA PHE A 159 -10.11 1.64 -5.50
C PHE A 159 -11.25 2.06 -6.44
N ALA A 160 -11.82 3.26 -6.29
CA ALA A 160 -12.96 3.70 -7.12
C ALA A 160 -12.58 4.08 -8.56
N GLY A 161 -11.28 4.18 -8.87
CA GLY A 161 -10.82 4.45 -10.22
C GLY A 161 -11.11 3.29 -11.19
N ALA A 162 -11.49 3.62 -12.42
CA ALA A 162 -11.60 2.59 -13.47
C ALA A 162 -10.23 1.91 -13.68
N PRO A 163 -10.18 0.59 -13.95
CA PRO A 163 -8.94 -0.11 -14.26
C PRO A 163 -8.16 0.61 -15.36
N VAL A 164 -6.85 0.71 -15.19
CA VAL A 164 -5.97 1.32 -16.17
C VAL A 164 -5.83 0.35 -17.35
N THR A 165 -6.11 0.83 -18.55
CA THR A 165 -5.99 0.03 -19.78
C THR A 165 -4.52 -0.17 -20.16
N ALA A 166 -4.21 -1.26 -20.86
CA ALA A 166 -2.86 -1.52 -21.38
C ALA A 166 -2.32 -0.36 -22.24
N GLU A 167 -3.21 0.36 -22.92
CA GLU A 167 -2.88 1.53 -23.74
C GLU A 167 -2.44 2.74 -22.90
N GLN A 168 -3.05 2.93 -21.72
CA GLN A 168 -2.67 3.99 -20.78
C GLN A 168 -1.33 3.66 -20.11
N ILE A 169 -1.12 2.40 -19.71
CA ILE A 169 0.15 1.92 -19.14
C ILE A 169 1.30 2.13 -20.14
N ALA A 170 1.10 1.77 -21.40
CA ALA A 170 2.11 1.93 -22.45
C ALA A 170 2.48 3.40 -22.70
N LYS A 171 1.51 4.33 -22.61
CA LYS A 171 1.76 5.76 -22.77
C LYS A 171 2.58 6.34 -21.62
N GLU A 172 2.24 5.98 -20.38
CA GLU A 172 2.95 6.46 -19.19
C GLU A 172 4.38 5.92 -19.14
N GLN A 173 4.60 4.65 -19.48
CA GLN A 173 5.93 4.06 -19.59
C GLN A 173 6.78 4.76 -20.67
N ALA A 174 6.19 5.05 -21.83
CA ALA A 174 6.89 5.77 -22.90
C ALA A 174 7.27 7.22 -22.51
N GLU A 175 6.46 7.88 -21.67
CA GLU A 175 6.74 9.22 -21.15
C GLU A 175 7.88 9.19 -20.13
N ILE A 176 7.85 8.24 -19.19
CA ILE A 176 8.95 8.00 -18.23
C ILE A 176 10.28 7.71 -18.94
N ASP A 177 10.25 6.89 -20.00
CA ASP A 177 11.46 6.52 -20.74
C ASP A 177 12.00 7.70 -21.57
N ARG A 178 11.13 8.58 -22.06
CA ARG A 178 11.51 9.83 -22.72
C ARG A 178 12.17 10.82 -21.76
N GLU A 179 11.66 10.96 -20.54
CA GLU A 179 12.28 11.82 -19.52
C GLU A 179 13.65 11.30 -19.08
N LYS A 180 13.82 9.98 -18.96
CA LYS A 180 15.11 9.36 -18.63
C LYS A 180 16.17 9.47 -19.73
N THR A 181 15.75 9.58 -21.00
CA THR A 181 16.67 9.69 -22.15
C THR A 181 16.97 11.13 -22.57
N GLY A 182 16.25 12.13 -22.04
CA GLY A 182 16.47 13.56 -22.33
C GLY A 182 17.69 14.21 -21.67
N GLY A 183 18.54 13.45 -20.97
CA GLY A 183 19.65 13.96 -20.16
C GLY A 183 21.07 13.77 -20.72
N ILE A 184 21.25 13.37 -21.98
CA ILE A 184 22.59 13.34 -22.60
C ILE A 184 22.64 14.39 -23.73
N ASP A 185 23.11 15.58 -23.38
CA ASP A 185 23.53 16.58 -24.36
C ASP A 185 24.87 16.11 -24.98
N VAL A 186 24.81 15.52 -26.17
CA VAL A 186 25.98 15.08 -26.94
C VAL A 186 26.70 16.23 -27.66
N ASN A 187 26.38 17.50 -27.39
CA ASN A 187 27.01 18.66 -28.03
C ASN A 187 28.02 19.43 -27.16
N GLN A 188 28.59 18.81 -26.12
CA GLN A 188 29.82 19.32 -25.48
C GLN A 188 30.99 18.35 -25.64
N VAL A 189 31.52 18.26 -26.85
CA VAL A 189 32.92 17.86 -27.06
C VAL A 189 33.72 19.17 -27.18
N PRO A 190 34.57 19.54 -26.21
CA PRO A 190 35.50 20.63 -26.42
C PRO A 190 36.58 20.12 -27.38
N MET A 191 36.62 20.72 -28.58
CA MET A 191 37.81 20.68 -29.42
C MET A 191 38.87 21.55 -28.74
N GLY A 192 39.87 20.92 -28.14
CA GLY A 192 41.03 21.56 -27.50
C GLY A 192 42.06 20.54 -27.07
#